data_AF-A0A2S7C1X9-F1
#
_entry.id   AF-A0A2S7C1X9-F1
#
_cell.length_a   1.000
_cell.length_b   1.000
_cell.length_c   1.000
_cell.angle_alpha   90.00
_cell.angle_beta   90.00
_cell.angle_gamma   90.00
#
_symmetry.space_group_name_H-M   'P 1'
#
loop_
_entity.id
_entity.type
_entity.pdbx_description
1 polymer ?
#
loop_
_entity_poly.entity_id
_entity_poly.type
_entity_poly.pdbx_seq_one_letter_code
_entity_poly.pdbx_strand_id
1 'polypeptide(L)'
;MHIILVLIIAGSLFWGLLAFTPYLLAHGWPASVAIPFVTLIDLPCGLSAFYLVDLLNSHYRKNNEFLRRFYAELHADLLVLLFFSAILFAIFSLASTSYSLSNIDIACLGIPLFIYAIDTIARARDPVGILPFGMVRRLAYMTLPAVMLVACGWMLIRIYSGEVPAAASLWVQVCIFLAGFSSYVAAKQLGYSLKHRRLGISPTLQQIFLRLRGGKPGIYDEAVVFAEHFQKKMLVATSKAAADRRKSVKRKKSRR
;
A
#
# COMPACT_ATOMS: atom_id res chain seq x y z
N MET A 1 15.38 9.38 10.31
CA MET A 1 14.26 8.74 9.58
C MET A 1 14.35 8.94 8.07
N HIS A 2 14.44 10.17 7.55
CA HIS A 2 14.57 10.38 6.09
C HIS A 2 15.81 9.71 5.47
N ILE A 3 16.98 9.75 6.12
CA ILE A 3 18.19 9.03 5.67
C ILE A 3 17.95 7.52 5.56
N ILE A 4 17.34 6.92 6.59
CA ILE A 4 17.02 5.48 6.60
C ILE A 4 16.10 5.12 5.43
N LEU A 5 15.10 5.95 5.15
CA LEU A 5 14.18 5.74 4.04
C LEU A 5 14.89 5.82 2.68
N VAL A 6 15.78 6.80 2.51
CA VAL A 6 16.62 6.92 1.30
C VAL A 6 17.53 5.71 1.15
N LEU A 7 18.14 5.23 2.23
CA LEU A 7 19.00 4.04 2.21
C LEU A 7 18.24 2.76 1.86
N ILE A 8 17.01 2.58 2.36
CA ILE A 8 16.17 1.44 2.02
C ILE A 8 15.83 1.44 0.53
N ILE A 9 15.38 2.59 0.00
CA ILE A 9 15.01 2.73 -1.41
C ILE A 9 16.24 2.56 -2.31
N ALA A 10 17.32 3.29 -2.03
CA ALA A 10 18.54 3.21 -2.83
C ALA A 10 19.18 1.82 -2.76
N GLY A 11 19.16 1.17 -1.59
CA GLY A 11 19.68 -0.18 -1.41
C GLY A 11 18.86 -1.22 -2.17
N SER A 12 17.52 -1.14 -2.10
CA SER A 12 16.63 -2.01 -2.87
C SER A 12 16.80 -1.82 -4.37
N LEU A 13 16.83 -0.56 -4.85
CA LEU A 13 17.05 -0.25 -6.25
C LEU A 13 18.42 -0.74 -6.74
N PHE A 14 19.49 -0.50 -5.96
CA PHE A 14 20.84 -0.95 -6.30
C PHE A 14 20.91 -2.47 -6.39
N TRP A 15 20.27 -3.20 -5.46
CA TRP A 15 20.17 -4.65 -5.54
C TRP A 15 19.42 -5.10 -6.80
N GLY A 16 18.26 -4.51 -7.10
CA GLY A 16 17.52 -4.82 -8.32
C GLY A 16 18.33 -4.56 -9.59
N LEU A 17 19.08 -3.46 -9.61
CA LEU A 17 19.94 -3.11 -10.74
C LEU A 17 21.06 -4.13 -10.95
N LEU A 18 21.68 -4.62 -9.88
CA LEU A 18 22.76 -5.61 -9.94
C LEU A 18 22.29 -7.04 -10.18
N ALA A 19 21.16 -7.44 -9.59
CA ALA A 19 20.71 -8.83 -9.62
C ALA A 19 19.73 -9.11 -10.76
N PHE A 20 18.77 -8.21 -11.02
CA PHE A 20 17.67 -8.45 -11.94
C PHE A 20 17.90 -7.87 -13.34
N THR A 21 18.57 -6.72 -13.46
CA THR A 21 18.91 -6.16 -14.79
C THR A 21 19.71 -7.13 -15.66
N PRO A 22 20.79 -7.78 -15.17
CA PRO A 22 21.55 -8.73 -16.00
C PRO A 22 20.71 -9.89 -16.48
N TYR A 23 19.78 -10.37 -15.65
CA TYR A 23 18.81 -11.40 -16.04
C TYR A 23 17.92 -10.92 -17.19
N LEU A 24 17.38 -9.69 -17.11
CA LEU A 24 16.54 -9.14 -18.19
C LEU A 24 17.32 -8.94 -19.50
N LEU A 25 18.55 -8.40 -19.41
CA LEU A 25 19.42 -8.21 -20.57
C LEU A 25 19.76 -9.54 -21.25
N ALA A 26 20.04 -10.59 -20.47
CA ALA A 26 20.30 -11.94 -20.98
C ALA A 26 19.08 -12.54 -21.70
N HIS A 27 17.86 -12.09 -21.37
CA HIS A 27 16.61 -12.48 -22.03
C HIS A 27 16.18 -11.51 -23.15
N GLY A 28 17.13 -10.73 -23.69
CA GLY A 28 16.91 -9.90 -24.88
C GLY A 28 16.21 -8.57 -24.61
N TRP A 29 16.02 -8.17 -23.35
CA TRP A 29 15.47 -6.84 -23.05
C TRP A 29 16.55 -5.77 -23.28
N PRO A 30 16.27 -4.69 -24.02
CA PRO A 30 17.22 -3.60 -24.15
C PRO A 30 17.37 -2.86 -22.81
N ALA A 31 18.56 -2.33 -22.52
CA ALA A 31 18.85 -1.62 -21.28
C ALA A 31 17.93 -0.41 -21.05
N SER A 32 17.52 0.26 -22.13
CA SER A 32 16.56 1.38 -22.11
C SER A 32 15.17 0.99 -21.58
N VAL A 33 14.83 -0.30 -21.58
CA VAL A 33 13.56 -0.83 -21.04
C VAL A 33 13.78 -1.55 -19.71
N ALA A 34 14.86 -2.32 -19.59
CA ALA A 34 15.16 -3.09 -18.37
C ALA A 34 15.36 -2.19 -17.13
N ILE A 35 16.09 -1.08 -17.28
CA ILE A 35 16.38 -0.17 -16.15
C ILE A 35 15.10 0.52 -15.64
N PRO A 36 14.26 1.14 -16.50
CA PRO A 36 12.97 1.67 -16.05
C PRO A 36 12.05 0.60 -15.45
N PHE A 37 12.09 -0.63 -15.98
CA PHE A 37 11.26 -1.72 -15.47
C PHE A 37 11.66 -2.15 -14.05
N VAL A 38 12.96 -2.30 -13.78
CA VAL A 38 13.47 -2.54 -12.42
C VAL A 38 13.06 -1.41 -11.48
N THR A 39 13.20 -0.16 -11.94
CA THR A 39 12.81 1.02 -11.16
C THR A 39 11.31 1.02 -10.84
N LEU A 40 10.46 0.60 -11.78
CA LEU A 40 9.02 0.47 -11.59
C LEU A 40 8.67 -0.60 -10.55
N ILE A 41 9.36 -1.74 -10.58
CA ILE A 41 9.20 -2.83 -9.59
C ILE A 41 9.64 -2.38 -8.19
N ASP A 42 10.60 -1.46 -8.09
CA ASP A 42 11.10 -0.94 -6.81
C ASP A 42 10.18 0.12 -6.16
N LEU A 43 9.30 0.79 -6.93
CA LEU A 43 8.40 1.83 -6.40
C LEU A 43 7.58 1.37 -5.18
N PRO A 44 6.98 0.16 -5.17
CA PRO A 44 6.22 -0.31 -4.02
C PRO A 44 7.10 -0.55 -2.78
N CYS A 45 8.41 -0.80 -2.93
CA CYS A 45 9.34 -0.87 -1.81
C CYS A 45 9.44 0.48 -1.10
N GLY A 46 9.60 1.57 -1.87
CA GLY A 46 9.60 2.92 -1.32
C GLY A 46 8.26 3.30 -0.69
N LEU A 47 7.15 2.97 -1.34
CA LEU A 47 5.82 3.22 -0.78
C LEU A 47 5.60 2.48 0.54
N SER A 48 6.04 1.22 0.61
CA SER A 48 6.00 0.42 1.84
C SER A 48 6.85 1.00 2.96
N ALA A 49 8.04 1.52 2.63
CA ALA A 49 8.89 2.19 3.59
C ALA A 49 8.21 3.45 4.17
N PHE A 50 7.52 4.24 3.34
CA PHE A 50 6.72 5.37 3.82
C PHE A 50 5.60 4.92 4.77
N TYR A 51 4.84 3.89 4.40
CA TYR A 51 3.78 3.35 5.27
C TYR A 51 4.32 2.78 6.57
N LEU A 52 5.48 2.12 6.55
CA LEU A 52 6.11 1.59 7.75
C LEU A 52 6.55 2.72 8.69
N VAL A 53 7.16 3.78 8.15
CA VAL A 53 7.53 4.97 8.94
C VAL A 53 6.30 5.62 9.56
N ASP A 54 5.21 5.71 8.80
CA ASP A 54 3.97 6.34 9.26
C ASP A 54 3.23 5.48 10.30
N LEU A 55 3.24 4.16 10.15
CA LEU A 55 2.79 3.18 11.14
C LEU A 55 3.59 3.32 12.46
N LEU A 56 4.92 3.32 12.39
CA LEU A 56 5.79 3.45 13.55
C LEU A 56 5.55 4.78 14.28
N ASN A 57 5.46 5.90 13.55
CA ASN A 57 5.18 7.20 14.17
C ASN A 57 3.78 7.26 14.80
N SER A 58 2.81 6.56 14.23
CA SER A 58 1.47 6.44 14.80
C SER A 58 1.47 5.63 16.10
N HIS A 59 2.24 4.55 16.16
CA HIS A 59 2.46 3.75 17.37
C HIS A 59 3.06 4.61 18.50
N TYR A 60 4.08 5.42 18.20
CA TYR A 60 4.69 6.36 19.16
C TYR A 60 3.90 7.65 19.40
N ARG A 61 2.63 7.72 18.96
CA ARG A 61 1.72 8.88 19.13
C ARG A 61 2.23 10.20 18.53
N LYS A 62 3.17 10.14 17.57
CA LYS A 62 3.72 11.32 16.86
C LYS A 62 2.89 11.72 15.63
N ASN A 63 1.89 10.92 15.27
CA ASN A 63 0.98 11.18 14.16
C ASN A 63 -0.37 11.75 14.62
N ASN A 64 -1.14 12.29 13.68
CA ASN A 64 -2.48 12.82 13.96
C ASN A 64 -3.44 11.71 14.44
N GLU A 65 -4.49 12.09 15.18
CA GLU A 65 -5.42 11.13 15.79
C GLU A 65 -6.12 10.25 14.76
N PHE A 66 -6.43 10.80 13.58
CA PHE A 66 -7.10 10.06 12.51
C PHE A 66 -6.25 8.88 12.01
N LEU A 67 -4.97 9.13 11.71
CA LEU A 67 -4.02 8.11 11.27
C LEU A 67 -3.69 7.13 12.39
N ARG A 68 -3.60 7.59 13.64
CA ARG A 68 -3.42 6.70 14.79
C ARG A 68 -4.55 5.69 14.91
N ARG A 69 -5.81 6.13 14.77
CA ARG A 69 -6.98 5.23 14.78
C ARG A 69 -6.98 4.29 13.57
N PHE A 70 -6.61 4.79 12.39
CA PHE A 70 -6.45 3.97 11.19
C PHE A 70 -5.41 2.85 11.38
N TYR A 71 -4.20 3.17 11.81
CA TYR A 71 -3.15 2.17 12.03
C TYR A 71 -3.46 1.22 13.18
N ALA A 72 -4.23 1.67 14.18
CA ALA A 72 -4.73 0.77 15.22
C ALA A 72 -5.68 -0.32 14.66
N GLU A 73 -6.47 -0.01 13.62
CA GLU A 73 -7.29 -1.03 12.93
C GLU A 73 -6.41 -2.04 12.15
N LEU A 74 -5.19 -1.65 11.73
CA LEU A 74 -4.26 -2.52 11.01
C LEU A 74 -3.45 -3.43 11.93
N HIS A 75 -3.28 -3.09 13.21
CA HIS A 75 -2.39 -3.82 14.13
C HIS A 75 -2.74 -5.31 14.24
N ALA A 76 -4.02 -5.66 14.33
CA ALA A 76 -4.44 -7.06 14.44
C ALA A 76 -4.00 -7.86 13.21
N ASP A 77 -4.27 -7.33 12.01
CA ASP A 77 -3.94 -7.97 10.74
C ASP A 77 -2.40 -8.11 10.58
N LEU A 78 -1.63 -7.10 11.00
CA LEU A 78 -0.15 -7.12 10.94
C LEU A 78 0.47 -8.05 11.98
N LEU A 79 -0.12 -8.18 13.17
CA LEU A 79 0.33 -9.15 14.16
C LEU A 79 0.13 -10.57 13.67
N VAL A 80 -1.02 -10.87 13.06
CA VAL A 80 -1.28 -12.19 12.45
C VAL A 80 -0.24 -12.50 11.38
N LEU A 81 0.06 -11.54 10.50
CA LEU A 81 1.10 -11.69 9.48
C LEU A 81 2.48 -11.94 10.11
N LEU A 82 2.84 -11.18 11.16
CA LEU A 82 4.11 -11.34 11.88
C LEU A 82 4.23 -12.73 12.53
N PHE A 83 3.19 -13.21 13.20
CA PHE A 83 3.15 -14.54 13.79
C PHE A 83 3.30 -15.62 12.71
N PHE A 84 2.60 -15.48 11.59
CA PHE A 84 2.71 -16.42 10.48
C PHE A 84 4.13 -16.43 9.88
N SER A 85 4.75 -15.27 9.69
CA SER A 85 6.15 -15.17 9.26
C SER A 85 7.10 -15.82 10.26
N ALA A 86 6.87 -15.66 11.57
CA ALA A 86 7.69 -16.30 12.59
C ALA A 86 7.56 -17.83 12.57
N ILE A 87 6.35 -18.35 12.33
CA ILE A 87 6.11 -19.79 12.17
C ILE A 87 6.85 -20.32 10.93
N LEU A 88 6.74 -19.64 9.78
CA LEU A 88 7.46 -20.04 8.57
C LEU A 88 8.98 -20.01 8.78
N PHE A 89 9.49 -18.95 9.41
CA PHE A 89 10.91 -18.85 9.74
C PHE A 89 11.37 -20.03 10.61
N ALA A 90 10.59 -20.41 11.63
CA ALA A 90 10.89 -21.56 12.48
C ALA A 90 10.88 -22.88 11.68
N ILE A 91 9.89 -23.08 10.81
CA ILE A 91 9.82 -24.27 9.95
C ILE A 91 11.05 -24.37 9.06
N PHE A 92 11.42 -23.30 8.35
CA PHE A 92 12.59 -23.31 7.47
C PHE A 92 13.92 -23.40 8.20
N SER A 93 14.00 -22.89 9.43
CA SER A 93 15.19 -23.02 10.27
C SER A 93 15.39 -24.43 10.81
N LEU A 94 14.30 -25.20 10.97
CA LEU A 94 14.33 -26.55 11.52
C LEU A 94 14.25 -27.64 10.44
N ALA A 95 13.85 -27.29 9.21
CA ALA A 95 13.78 -28.22 8.10
C ALA A 95 15.18 -28.70 7.70
N SER A 96 15.32 -30.00 7.45
CA SER A 96 16.59 -30.64 7.04
C SER A 96 16.98 -30.35 5.60
N THR A 97 16.09 -29.77 4.80
CA THR A 97 16.34 -29.40 3.41
C THR A 97 17.06 -28.05 3.35
N SER A 98 18.16 -27.97 2.60
CA SER A 98 18.87 -26.73 2.34
C SER A 98 17.91 -25.68 1.75
N TYR A 99 17.77 -24.54 2.43
CA TYR A 99 16.93 -23.45 1.94
C TYR A 99 17.46 -22.90 0.61
N SER A 100 16.59 -22.82 -0.40
CA SER A 100 16.89 -22.17 -1.68
C SER A 100 16.29 -20.78 -1.70
N LEU A 101 17.06 -19.78 -2.14
CA LEU A 101 16.56 -18.41 -2.35
C LEU A 101 15.47 -18.32 -3.45
N SER A 102 15.23 -19.42 -4.16
CA SER A 102 14.14 -19.55 -5.15
C SER A 102 12.88 -20.18 -4.56
N ASN A 103 12.88 -20.54 -3.27
CA ASN A 103 11.65 -20.88 -2.55
C ASN A 103 10.75 -19.64 -2.53
N ILE A 104 9.48 -19.78 -2.91
CA ILE A 104 8.51 -18.68 -3.13
C ILE A 104 7.90 -18.15 -1.80
N ASP A 105 8.47 -18.55 -0.67
CA ASP A 105 7.88 -18.40 0.66
C ASP A 105 7.67 -16.93 1.08
N ILE A 106 8.63 -16.05 0.82
CA ILE A 106 8.51 -14.61 1.13
C ILE A 106 7.38 -13.98 0.31
N ALA A 107 7.28 -14.32 -0.97
CA ALA A 107 6.21 -13.82 -1.82
C ALA A 107 4.83 -14.40 -1.45
N CYS A 108 4.77 -15.61 -0.88
CA CYS A 108 3.54 -16.19 -0.34
C CYS A 108 2.97 -15.38 0.85
N LEU A 109 3.78 -14.57 1.55
CA LEU A 109 3.27 -13.60 2.52
C LEU A 109 2.61 -12.39 1.85
N GLY A 110 3.06 -12.01 0.65
CA GLY A 110 2.57 -10.86 -0.10
C GLY A 110 1.26 -11.12 -0.85
N ILE A 111 1.10 -12.32 -1.43
CA ILE A 111 -0.07 -12.68 -2.25
C ILE A 111 -1.41 -12.45 -1.51
N PRO A 112 -1.60 -12.95 -0.27
CA PRO A 112 -2.84 -12.73 0.47
C PRO A 112 -3.16 -11.24 0.67
N LEU A 113 -2.15 -10.40 0.81
CA LEU A 113 -2.32 -8.95 1.00
C LEU A 113 -2.94 -8.28 -0.23
N PHE A 114 -2.59 -8.72 -1.45
CA PHE A 114 -3.26 -8.26 -2.67
C PHE A 114 -4.73 -8.69 -2.70
N ILE A 115 -5.03 -9.94 -2.31
CA ILE A 115 -6.41 -10.45 -2.26
C ILE A 115 -7.24 -9.63 -1.26
N TYR A 116 -6.69 -9.38 -0.07
CA TYR A 116 -7.31 -8.51 0.93
C TYR A 116 -7.49 -7.07 0.44
N ALA A 117 -6.53 -6.54 -0.32
CA ALA A 117 -6.66 -5.21 -0.91
C ALA A 117 -7.85 -5.15 -1.87
N ILE A 118 -7.97 -6.14 -2.76
CA ILE A 118 -9.07 -6.27 -3.73
C ILE A 118 -10.42 -6.39 -3.01
N ASP A 119 -10.53 -7.28 -2.01
CA ASP A 119 -11.76 -7.46 -1.22
C ASP A 119 -12.13 -6.19 -0.44
N THR A 120 -11.14 -5.53 0.17
CA THR A 120 -11.35 -4.27 0.90
C THR A 120 -11.90 -3.19 -0.02
N ILE A 121 -11.36 -3.04 -1.23
CA ILE A 121 -11.87 -2.07 -2.20
C ILE A 121 -13.26 -2.49 -2.69
N ALA A 122 -13.51 -3.79 -2.93
CA ALA A 122 -14.80 -4.31 -3.35
C ALA A 122 -15.92 -4.00 -2.33
N ARG A 123 -15.61 -4.05 -1.04
CA ARG A 123 -16.52 -3.74 0.06
C ARG A 123 -16.55 -2.26 0.44
N ALA A 124 -15.61 -1.46 -0.04
CA ALA A 124 -15.52 -0.05 0.27
C ALA A 124 -16.76 0.70 -0.23
N ARG A 125 -17.47 1.36 0.70
CA ARG A 125 -18.67 2.16 0.43
C ARG A 125 -18.76 3.32 1.41
N ASP A 126 -19.25 4.46 0.93
CA ASP A 126 -19.67 5.53 1.84
C ASP A 126 -21.03 5.16 2.46
N PRO A 127 -21.14 4.99 3.78
CA PRO A 127 -22.37 4.56 4.44
C PRO A 127 -23.56 5.53 4.27
N VAL A 128 -23.33 6.80 3.91
CA VAL A 128 -24.43 7.78 3.63
C VAL A 128 -24.54 8.09 2.14
N GLY A 129 -23.60 7.64 1.30
CA GLY A 129 -23.62 7.86 -0.14
C GLY A 129 -23.42 9.33 -0.57
N ILE A 130 -22.74 10.14 0.27
CA ILE A 130 -22.40 11.52 -0.07
C ILE A 130 -21.27 11.54 -1.10
N LEU A 131 -20.29 10.65 -0.92
CA LEU A 131 -19.18 10.49 -1.85
C LEU A 131 -19.61 9.59 -3.01
N PRO A 132 -19.44 10.04 -4.27
CA PRO A 132 -19.71 9.22 -5.44
C PRO A 132 -18.61 8.16 -5.58
N PHE A 133 -18.73 7.08 -4.82
CA PHE A 133 -17.87 5.90 -4.91
C PHE A 133 -18.66 4.73 -5.52
N GLY A 134 -19.07 4.93 -6.77
CA GLY A 134 -19.84 3.95 -7.54
C GLY A 134 -18.99 2.78 -8.04
N MET A 135 -19.66 1.80 -8.65
CA MET A 135 -19.04 0.56 -9.12
C MET A 135 -17.87 0.79 -10.08
N VAL A 136 -17.97 1.74 -11.01
CA VAL A 136 -16.89 2.03 -11.98
C VAL A 136 -15.60 2.48 -11.29
N ARG A 137 -15.70 3.39 -10.31
CA ARG A 137 -14.52 3.86 -9.57
C ARG A 137 -13.92 2.75 -8.73
N ARG A 138 -14.78 1.95 -8.11
CA ARG A 138 -14.36 0.78 -7.33
C ARG A 138 -13.59 -0.22 -8.19
N LEU A 139 -14.12 -0.57 -9.37
CA LEU A 139 -13.45 -1.42 -10.34
C LEU A 139 -12.09 -0.82 -10.75
N ALA A 140 -12.05 0.47 -11.07
CA ALA A 140 -10.80 1.14 -11.43
C ALA A 140 -9.72 1.03 -10.34
N TYR A 141 -10.09 1.20 -9.06
CA TYR A 141 -9.16 1.03 -7.94
C TYR A 141 -8.76 -0.44 -7.70
N MET A 142 -9.65 -1.40 -7.99
CA MET A 142 -9.33 -2.84 -7.91
C MET A 142 -8.37 -3.30 -9.01
N THR A 143 -8.38 -2.64 -10.18
CA THR A 143 -7.54 -3.02 -11.31
C THR A 143 -6.06 -3.06 -10.95
N LEU A 144 -5.57 -2.06 -10.21
CA LEU A 144 -4.14 -1.98 -9.87
C LEU A 144 -3.66 -3.21 -9.05
N PRO A 145 -4.20 -3.51 -7.86
CA PRO A 145 -3.78 -4.70 -7.11
C PRO A 145 -4.09 -6.02 -7.83
N ALA A 146 -5.13 -6.08 -8.66
CA ALA A 146 -5.43 -7.27 -9.46
C ALA A 146 -4.38 -7.53 -10.55
N VAL A 147 -3.98 -6.49 -11.30
CA VAL A 147 -2.93 -6.59 -12.32
C VAL A 147 -1.59 -6.94 -11.66
N MET A 148 -1.27 -6.31 -10.52
CA MET A 148 -0.06 -6.64 -9.77
C MET A 148 -0.07 -8.09 -9.30
N LEU A 149 -1.20 -8.60 -8.79
CA LEU A 149 -1.32 -10.00 -8.37
C LEU A 149 -1.06 -10.98 -9.52
N VAL A 150 -1.63 -10.72 -10.70
CA VAL A 150 -1.39 -11.56 -11.90
C VAL A 150 0.08 -11.51 -12.32
N ALA A 151 0.67 -10.30 -12.36
CA ALA A 151 2.09 -10.13 -12.69
C ALA A 151 3.02 -10.84 -11.69
N CYS A 152 2.69 -10.78 -10.39
CA CYS A 152 3.41 -11.52 -9.35
C CYS A 152 3.31 -13.03 -9.59
N GLY A 153 2.11 -13.56 -9.87
CA GLY A 153 1.92 -14.98 -10.18
C GLY A 153 2.78 -15.44 -11.37
N TRP A 154 2.82 -14.64 -12.44
CA TRP A 154 3.68 -14.93 -13.59
C TRP A 154 5.18 -14.96 -13.22
N MET A 155 5.67 -13.98 -12.46
CA MET A 155 7.07 -13.99 -12.01
C MET A 155 7.41 -15.15 -11.08
N LEU A 156 6.48 -15.53 -10.20
CA LEU A 156 6.69 -16.66 -9.30
C LEU A 156 6.79 -17.99 -10.04
N ILE A 157 6.02 -18.17 -11.12
CA ILE A 157 6.18 -19.33 -12.01
C ILE A 157 7.61 -19.36 -12.57
N ARG A 158 8.13 -18.23 -13.06
CA ARG A 158 9.50 -18.15 -13.61
C ARG A 158 10.57 -18.46 -12.55
N ILE A 159 10.38 -17.98 -11.33
CA ILE A 159 11.27 -18.28 -10.18
C ILE A 159 11.23 -19.77 -9.85
N TYR A 160 10.04 -20.36 -9.77
CA TYR A 160 9.88 -21.78 -9.44
C TYR A 160 10.42 -22.71 -10.53
N SER A 161 10.30 -22.32 -11.80
CA SER A 161 10.89 -23.02 -12.94
C SER A 161 12.42 -22.96 -12.97
N GLY A 162 13.07 -22.24 -12.04
CA GLY A 162 14.53 -22.11 -11.99
C GLY A 162 15.11 -21.19 -13.07
N GLU A 163 14.27 -20.41 -13.74
CA GLU A 163 14.70 -19.51 -14.82
C GLU A 163 15.35 -18.23 -14.26
N VAL A 164 14.99 -17.85 -13.03
CA VAL A 164 15.48 -16.63 -12.37
C VAL A 164 16.63 -16.97 -11.41
N PRO A 165 17.79 -16.29 -11.50
CA PRO A 165 18.90 -16.50 -10.59
C PRO A 165 18.54 -16.22 -9.13
N ALA A 166 19.09 -16.99 -8.20
CA ALA A 166 18.80 -16.94 -6.77
C ALA A 166 18.76 -15.52 -6.15
N ALA A 167 19.75 -14.67 -6.45
CA ALA A 167 19.80 -13.30 -5.91
C ALA A 167 18.69 -12.40 -6.48
N ALA A 168 18.30 -12.61 -7.74
CA ALA A 168 17.20 -11.91 -8.38
C ALA A 168 15.85 -12.44 -7.89
N SER A 169 15.73 -13.75 -7.68
CA SER A 169 14.56 -14.40 -7.09
C SER A 169 14.24 -13.81 -5.72
N LEU A 170 15.23 -13.71 -4.84
CA LEU A 170 15.04 -13.13 -3.51
C LEU A 170 14.59 -11.66 -3.58
N TRP A 171 15.24 -10.85 -4.42
CA TRP A 171 14.87 -9.45 -4.59
C TRP A 171 13.43 -9.29 -5.08
N VAL A 172 13.04 -10.03 -6.13
CA VAL A 172 11.67 -10.01 -6.66
C VAL A 172 10.66 -10.43 -5.60
N GLN A 173 10.94 -11.46 -4.81
CA GLN A 173 10.03 -11.89 -3.74
C GLN A 173 9.83 -10.83 -2.66
N VAL A 174 10.89 -10.13 -2.27
CA VAL A 174 10.81 -8.99 -1.34
C VAL A 174 9.96 -7.87 -1.96
N CYS A 175 10.16 -7.55 -3.24
CA CYS A 175 9.33 -6.58 -3.96
C CYS A 175 7.85 -6.99 -3.99
N ILE A 176 7.54 -8.28 -4.22
CA ILE A 176 6.17 -8.81 -4.20
C ILE A 176 5.54 -8.63 -2.80
N PHE A 177 6.27 -8.97 -1.75
CA PHE A 177 5.80 -8.79 -0.37
C PHE A 177 5.49 -7.33 -0.04
N LEU A 178 6.42 -6.42 -0.35
CA LEU A 178 6.25 -4.99 -0.12
C LEU A 178 5.14 -4.41 -1.01
N ALA A 179 5.04 -4.84 -2.27
CA ALA A 179 3.94 -4.44 -3.13
C ALA A 179 2.57 -4.89 -2.60
N GLY A 180 2.48 -6.11 -2.05
CA GLY A 180 1.29 -6.60 -1.38
C GLY A 180 0.95 -5.75 -0.15
N PHE A 181 1.94 -5.48 0.70
CA PHE A 181 1.77 -4.65 1.91
C PHE A 181 1.31 -3.23 1.59
N SER A 182 1.97 -2.54 0.66
CA SER A 182 1.58 -1.19 0.24
C SER A 182 0.19 -1.15 -0.39
N SER A 183 -0.15 -2.12 -1.23
CA SER A 183 -1.51 -2.25 -1.81
C SER A 183 -2.57 -2.45 -0.74
N TYR A 184 -2.28 -3.31 0.25
CA TYR A 184 -3.14 -3.58 1.39
C TYR A 184 -3.38 -2.33 2.25
N VAL A 185 -2.32 -1.62 2.65
CA VAL A 185 -2.44 -0.39 3.45
C VAL A 185 -3.19 0.68 2.66
N ALA A 186 -2.89 0.87 1.37
CA ALA A 186 -3.58 1.83 0.52
C ALA A 186 -5.09 1.53 0.40
N ALA A 187 -5.45 0.27 0.18
CA ALA A 187 -6.84 -0.18 0.10
C ALA A 187 -7.60 0.05 1.41
N LYS A 188 -7.00 -0.30 2.56
CA LYS A 188 -7.56 -0.04 3.89
C LYS A 188 -7.69 1.45 4.15
N GLN A 189 -6.70 2.26 3.78
CA GLN A 189 -6.73 3.71 3.94
C GLN A 189 -7.86 4.34 3.11
N LEU A 190 -8.07 3.86 1.89
CA LEU A 190 -9.20 4.27 1.04
C LEU A 190 -10.54 3.94 1.72
N GLY A 191 -10.72 2.69 2.15
CA GLY A 191 -11.94 2.26 2.84
C GLY A 191 -12.21 3.05 4.12
N TYR A 192 -11.17 3.28 4.92
CA TYR A 192 -11.24 4.06 6.16
C TYR A 192 -11.59 5.53 5.89
N SER A 193 -11.00 6.13 4.86
CA SER A 193 -11.27 7.51 4.45
C SER A 193 -12.70 7.69 3.93
N LEU A 194 -13.23 6.70 3.19
CA LEU A 194 -14.62 6.68 2.74
C LEU A 194 -15.60 6.54 3.92
N LYS A 195 -15.31 5.64 4.86
CA LYS A 195 -16.14 5.40 6.06
C LYS A 195 -16.24 6.64 6.95
N HIS A 196 -15.12 7.34 7.15
CA HIS A 196 -15.04 8.51 8.04
C HIS A 196 -15.17 9.86 7.32
N ARG A 197 -15.21 9.86 5.98
CA ARG A 197 -15.29 11.05 5.11
C ARG A 197 -14.25 12.11 5.44
N ARG A 198 -13.05 11.65 5.77
CA ARG A 198 -11.92 12.47 6.15
C ARG A 198 -10.69 11.92 5.49
N LEU A 199 -9.84 12.82 5.00
CA LEU A 199 -8.51 12.49 4.51
C LEU A 199 -7.50 12.80 5.62
N GLY A 200 -6.75 11.80 6.03
CA GLY A 200 -5.66 11.94 6.98
C GLY A 200 -4.37 12.24 6.25
N ILE A 201 -3.75 13.38 6.57
CA ILE A 201 -2.43 13.72 6.05
C ILE A 201 -1.39 13.54 7.15
N SER A 202 -0.37 12.74 6.89
CA SER A 202 0.71 12.49 7.85
C SER A 202 1.59 13.74 7.97
N PRO A 203 1.68 14.37 9.16
CA PRO A 203 2.62 15.48 9.39
C PRO A 203 4.07 15.01 9.28
N THR A 204 4.34 13.75 9.62
CA THR A 204 5.68 13.19 9.55
C THR A 204 6.14 13.05 8.10
N LEU A 205 5.29 12.51 7.22
CA LEU A 205 5.61 12.44 5.79
C LEU A 205 5.76 13.83 5.18
N GLN A 206 4.93 14.80 5.59
CA GLN A 206 5.07 16.19 5.14
C GLN A 206 6.46 16.73 5.44
N GLN A 207 6.93 16.58 6.68
CA GLN A 207 8.26 17.03 7.08
C GLN A 207 9.38 16.31 6.33
N ILE A 208 9.21 15.02 6.05
CA ILE A 208 10.19 14.25 5.27
C ILE A 208 10.28 14.78 3.84
N PHE A 209 9.15 14.94 3.14
CA PHE A 209 9.13 15.46 1.77
C PHE A 209 9.64 16.90 1.68
N LEU A 210 9.28 17.75 2.64
CA LEU A 210 9.76 19.13 2.70
C LEU A 210 11.29 19.17 2.86
N ARG A 211 11.86 18.34 3.72
CA ARG A 211 13.32 18.24 3.91
C ARG A 211 14.04 17.70 2.67
N LEU A 212 13.50 16.65 2.04
CA LEU A 212 14.06 16.08 0.81
C LEU A 212 14.11 17.11 -0.34
N ARG A 213 13.19 18.07 -0.35
CA ARG A 213 13.13 19.14 -1.36
C ARG A 213 13.83 20.43 -0.96
N GLY A 214 14.58 20.44 0.15
CA GLY A 214 15.25 21.64 0.64
C GLY A 214 14.28 22.78 0.97
N GLY A 215 13.08 22.46 1.49
CA GLY A 215 12.07 23.44 1.89
C GLY A 215 11.13 23.91 0.77
N LYS A 216 11.29 23.42 -0.47
CA LYS A 216 10.41 23.82 -1.58
C LYS A 216 9.08 23.04 -1.57
N PRO A 217 7.92 23.71 -1.78
CA PRO A 217 6.62 23.06 -1.78
C PRO A 217 6.49 22.04 -2.91
N GLY A 218 5.82 20.92 -2.65
CA GLY A 218 5.66 19.84 -3.63
C GLY A 218 4.30 19.16 -3.65
N ILE A 219 4.24 18.03 -4.37
CA ILE A 219 3.01 17.23 -4.55
C ILE A 219 2.35 16.87 -3.21
N TYR A 220 3.16 16.61 -2.17
CA TYR A 220 2.63 16.31 -0.85
C TYR A 220 1.97 17.54 -0.18
N ASP A 221 2.49 18.74 -0.40
CA ASP A 221 1.87 19.99 0.10
C ASP A 221 0.58 20.30 -0.65
N GLU A 222 0.53 20.02 -1.96
CA GLU A 222 -0.73 20.09 -2.73
C GLU A 222 -1.77 19.09 -2.20
N ALA A 223 -1.35 17.89 -1.79
CA ALA A 223 -2.22 16.91 -1.17
C ALA A 223 -2.77 17.39 0.19
N VAL A 224 -1.99 18.16 0.95
CA VAL A 224 -2.46 18.82 2.20
C VAL A 224 -3.59 19.81 1.87
N VAL A 225 -3.36 20.71 0.91
CA VAL A 225 -4.35 21.71 0.49
C VAL A 225 -5.62 21.03 -0.03
N PHE A 226 -5.47 19.98 -0.83
CA PHE A 226 -6.59 19.19 -1.33
C PHE A 226 -7.38 18.54 -0.18
N ALA A 227 -6.70 17.95 0.79
CA ALA A 227 -7.34 17.32 1.95
C ALA A 227 -8.14 18.33 2.79
N GLU A 228 -7.60 19.54 2.99
CA GLU A 228 -8.32 20.61 3.68
C GLU A 228 -9.57 21.06 2.91
N HIS A 229 -9.46 21.25 1.60
CA HIS A 229 -10.60 21.63 0.75
C HIS A 229 -11.66 20.54 0.73
N PHE A 230 -11.24 19.28 0.64
CA PHE A 230 -12.12 18.12 0.75
C PHE A 230 -12.85 18.11 2.09
N GLN A 231 -12.14 18.33 3.20
CA GLN A 231 -12.72 18.38 4.54
C GLN A 231 -13.80 19.47 4.65
N LYS A 232 -13.53 20.68 4.13
CA LYS A 232 -14.50 21.79 4.11
C LYS A 232 -15.75 21.43 3.31
N LYS A 233 -15.59 20.87 2.10
CA LYS A 233 -16.72 20.42 1.28
C LYS A 233 -17.53 19.31 1.95
N MET A 234 -16.86 18.37 2.61
CA MET A 234 -17.53 17.27 3.31
C MET A 234 -18.34 17.72 4.52
N LEU A 235 -17.88 18.74 5.25
CA LEU A 235 -18.66 19.34 6.34
C LEU A 235 -19.98 19.92 5.83
N VAL A 236 -19.93 20.69 4.74
CA VAL A 236 -21.12 21.28 4.10
C VAL A 236 -22.07 20.19 3.56
N ALA A 237 -21.52 19.18 2.88
CA ALA A 237 -22.35 18.11 2.32
C ALA A 237 -23.01 17.26 3.42
N THR A 238 -22.29 16.98 4.51
CA THR A 238 -22.81 16.21 5.65
C THR A 238 -23.88 16.98 6.41
N SER A 239 -23.70 18.29 6.62
CA SER A 239 -24.72 19.13 7.26
C SER A 239 -25.99 19.23 6.42
N LYS A 240 -25.86 19.38 5.09
CA LYS A 240 -26.99 19.37 4.15
C LYS A 240 -27.73 18.03 4.16
N ALA A 241 -27.02 16.90 4.05
CA ALA A 241 -27.62 15.58 4.12
C ALA A 241 -28.36 15.31 5.44
N ALA A 242 -27.79 15.77 6.57
CA ALA A 242 -28.45 15.67 7.87
C ALA A 242 -29.73 16.54 7.95
N ALA A 243 -29.70 17.76 7.39
CA ALA A 243 -30.86 18.63 7.33
C ALA A 243 -31.99 18.03 6.46
N ASP A 244 -31.65 17.47 5.30
CA ASP A 244 -32.62 16.82 4.41
C ASP A 244 -33.23 15.55 5.03
N ARG A 245 -32.43 14.78 5.78
CA ARG A 245 -32.93 13.65 6.57
C ARG A 245 -33.90 14.10 7.68
N ARG A 246 -33.61 15.20 8.37
CA ARG A 246 -34.53 15.76 9.38
C ARG A 246 -35.85 16.24 8.75
N LYS A 247 -35.78 16.89 7.57
CA LYS A 247 -36.97 17.34 6.84
C LYS A 247 -37.85 16.19 6.35
N SER A 248 -37.25 15.14 5.80
CA SER A 248 -37.98 13.96 5.32
C SER A 248 -38.67 13.18 6.45
N VAL A 249 -38.03 13.05 7.62
CA VAL A 249 -38.66 12.44 8.81
C VAL A 249 -39.84 13.27 9.32
N LYS A 250 -39.70 14.61 9.40
CA LYS A 250 -40.81 15.50 9.78
C LYS A 250 -42.01 15.39 8.83
N ARG A 251 -41.77 15.39 7.51
CA ARG A 251 -42.82 15.20 6.49
C ARG A 251 -43.52 13.85 6.62
N LYS A 252 -42.79 12.77 6.94
CA LYS A 252 -43.36 11.43 7.11
C LYS A 252 -44.23 11.33 8.39
N LYS A 253 -43.87 12.05 9.45
CA LYS A 253 -44.65 12.12 10.70
C LYS A 253 -45.93 12.95 10.55
N SER A 254 -45.93 13.98 9.70
CA SER A 254 -47.11 14.81 9.42
C SER A 254 -48.16 14.15 8.51
N ARG A 255 -47.83 13.03 7.85
CA ARG A 255 -48.72 12.27 6.96
C ARG A 255 -49.35 11.04 7.64
N ARG A 256 -48.96 10.74 8.88
CA ARG A 256 -49.58 9.72 9.74
C ARG A 256 -50.47 10.42 10.75
#